data_AF-A0A7W8JL70-F1
#
_entry.id   AF-A0A7W8JL70-F1
#
_cell.length_a   1.000
_cell.length_b   1.000
_cell.length_c   1.000
_cell.angle_alpha   90.00
_cell.angle_beta   90.00
_cell.angle_gamma   90.00
#
_symmetry.space_group_name_H-M   'P 1'
#
loop_
_entity.id
_entity.type
_entity.pdbx_description
1 polymer ?
#
loop_
_entity_poly.entity_id
_entity_poly.type
_entity_poly.pdbx_seq_one_letter_code
_entity_poly.pdbx_strand_id
1 'polypeptide(L)'
;MKARWIILAGALVLAGCGKDHQGSETYDASILRETQCVAASERFQLYDEAKKHTEHAKDAEDERFDKTKLRSDLGQRLKEARVAMIAQDKSDNATFLKNRCNTEMSQDQFNDAE
;
A
#
# COMPACT_ATOMS: atom_id res chain seq x y z
N MET A 1 6.25 -52.08 12.34
CA MET A 1 5.28 -50.96 12.24
C MET A 1 5.58 -49.93 13.33
N LYS A 2 6.20 -48.81 12.97
CA LYS A 2 6.31 -47.60 13.81
C LYS A 2 6.29 -46.40 12.88
N ALA A 3 5.11 -45.84 12.68
CA ALA A 3 4.92 -44.56 12.02
C ALA A 3 5.40 -43.44 12.97
N ARG A 4 6.25 -42.54 12.48
CA ARG A 4 6.48 -41.23 13.11
C ARG A 4 6.52 -40.18 12.01
N TRP A 5 5.34 -39.63 11.75
CA TRP A 5 5.16 -38.34 11.12
C TRP A 5 5.50 -37.28 12.15
N ILE A 6 6.44 -36.38 11.84
CA ILE A 6 6.52 -35.06 12.47
C ILE A 6 6.75 -34.06 11.34
N ILE A 7 5.63 -33.55 10.83
CA ILE A 7 5.54 -32.31 10.06
C ILE A 7 5.60 -31.18 11.10
N LEU A 8 6.69 -30.43 11.14
CA LEU A 8 6.84 -29.16 11.86
C LEU A 8 8.00 -28.42 11.19
N ALA A 9 7.91 -27.15 10.80
CA ALA A 9 6.86 -26.17 10.92
C ALA A 9 7.13 -25.15 9.81
N GLY A 10 6.10 -24.80 9.03
CA GLY A 10 6.15 -23.64 8.17
C GLY A 10 6.38 -22.41 9.04
N ALA A 11 7.52 -21.75 8.85
CA ALA A 11 7.76 -20.43 9.38
C ALA A 11 6.80 -19.47 8.67
N LEU A 12 5.59 -19.34 9.22
CA LEU A 12 4.72 -18.20 8.99
C LEU A 12 5.45 -16.98 9.56
N VAL A 13 6.29 -16.38 8.71
CA VAL A 13 6.77 -15.03 8.93
C VAL A 13 5.56 -14.13 8.72
N LEU A 14 4.78 -13.97 9.79
CA LEU A 14 3.92 -12.82 10.00
C LEU A 14 4.85 -11.62 10.13
N ALA A 15 5.36 -11.13 9.00
CA ALA A 15 5.84 -9.77 8.90
C ALA A 15 4.59 -8.89 9.03
N GLY A 16 4.13 -8.70 10.25
CA GLY A 16 3.38 -7.51 10.60
C GLY A 16 4.33 -6.34 10.34
N CYS A 17 4.24 -5.76 9.14
CA CYS A 17 4.79 -4.44 8.88
C CYS A 17 4.11 -3.51 9.88
N GLY A 18 4.84 -3.26 10.97
CA GLY A 18 4.40 -2.43 12.06
C GLY A 18 3.98 -1.07 11.54
N LYS A 19 3.01 -0.49 12.24
CA LYS A 19 2.56 0.89 12.08
C LYS A 19 3.77 1.85 12.07
N ASP A 20 4.31 2.12 10.90
CA ASP A 20 5.26 3.21 10.69
C ASP A 20 4.48 4.53 10.63
N HIS A 21 3.96 4.94 11.79
CA HIS A 21 3.68 6.35 12.05
C HIS A 21 5.01 7.05 12.35
N GLN A 22 5.89 7.15 11.35
CA GLN A 22 7.11 7.93 11.45
C GLN A 22 6.81 9.42 11.26
N GLY A 23 6.50 10.11 12.37
CA GLY A 23 6.76 11.53 12.59
C GLY A 23 5.73 12.54 12.07
N SER A 24 5.09 13.30 12.97
CA SER A 24 4.37 14.58 12.74
C SER A 24 3.32 14.65 11.61
N GLU A 25 3.08 13.56 10.90
CA GLU A 25 2.27 13.55 9.70
C GLU A 25 0.79 13.59 10.07
N THR A 26 0.05 14.46 9.38
CA THR A 26 -1.39 14.59 9.60
C THR A 26 -2.11 13.37 9.03
N TYR A 27 -3.29 13.05 9.56
CA TYR A 27 -4.14 12.01 8.98
C TYR A 27 -4.41 12.25 7.49
N ASP A 28 -4.62 13.51 7.08
CA ASP A 28 -4.84 13.86 5.67
C ASP A 28 -3.61 13.58 4.79
N ALA A 29 -2.40 13.82 5.30
CA ALA A 29 -1.17 13.49 4.59
C ALA A 29 -0.96 11.97 4.50
N SER A 30 -1.26 11.23 5.57
CA SER A 30 -1.23 9.77 5.56
C SER A 30 -2.21 9.20 4.53
N ILE A 31 -3.48 9.63 4.55
CA ILE A 31 -4.49 9.19 3.58
C ILE A 31 -4.03 9.50 2.15
N LEU A 32 -3.49 10.71 1.90
CA LEU A 32 -2.97 11.07 0.59
C LEU A 32 -1.85 10.11 0.14
N ARG A 33 -0.84 9.89 0.98
CA ARG A 33 0.27 8.98 0.68
C ARG A 33 -0.23 7.57 0.39
N GLU A 34 -1.10 7.03 1.23
CA GLU A 34 -1.62 5.67 1.04
C GLU A 34 -2.40 5.57 -0.29
N THR A 35 -3.25 6.55 -0.62
CA THR A 35 -3.95 6.56 -1.92
C THR A 35 -3.00 6.66 -3.12
N GLN A 36 -1.86 7.34 -2.98
CA GLN A 36 -0.80 7.36 -4.00
C GLN A 36 -0.06 6.01 -4.08
N CYS A 37 0.29 5.37 -2.97
CA CYS A 37 0.87 4.01 -2.98
C CYS A 37 -0.12 3.00 -3.61
N VAL A 38 -1.45 3.12 -3.37
CA VAL A 38 -2.46 2.29 -4.05
C VAL A 38 -2.41 2.49 -5.56
N ALA A 39 -2.55 3.74 -6.02
CA ALA A 39 -2.58 4.05 -7.44
C ALA A 39 -1.28 3.63 -8.16
N ALA A 40 -0.13 3.84 -7.52
CA ALA A 40 1.15 3.41 -8.04
C ALA A 40 1.23 1.87 -8.11
N SER A 41 0.79 1.16 -7.07
CA SER A 41 0.81 -0.31 -7.03
C SER A 41 -0.10 -0.92 -8.10
N GLU A 42 -1.30 -0.36 -8.28
CA GLU A 42 -2.25 -0.79 -9.33
C GLU A 42 -1.66 -0.64 -10.73
N ARG A 43 -0.89 0.43 -10.97
CA ARG A 43 -0.25 0.68 -12.27
C ARG A 43 0.62 -0.49 -12.72
N PHE A 44 1.29 -1.15 -11.79
CA PHE A 44 2.17 -2.28 -12.06
C PHE A 44 1.58 -3.62 -11.62
N GLN A 45 0.25 -3.68 -11.46
CA GLN A 45 -0.48 -4.91 -11.14
C GLN A 45 -0.04 -5.55 -9.80
N LEU A 46 0.49 -4.75 -8.86
CA LEU A 46 0.87 -5.17 -7.52
C LEU A 46 -0.35 -5.17 -6.59
N TYR A 47 -1.34 -6.01 -6.88
CA TYR A 47 -2.66 -5.95 -6.22
C TYR A 47 -2.63 -6.24 -4.73
N ASP A 48 -1.72 -7.10 -4.26
CA ASP A 48 -1.56 -7.37 -2.83
C ASP A 48 -1.03 -6.13 -2.08
N GLU A 49 -0.08 -5.40 -2.68
CA GLU A 49 0.44 -4.15 -2.12
C GLU A 49 -0.62 -3.04 -2.18
N ALA A 50 -1.37 -2.94 -3.28
CA ALA A 50 -2.50 -2.03 -3.42
C ALA A 50 -3.59 -2.29 -2.36
N LYS A 51 -3.87 -3.55 -2.04
CA LYS A 51 -4.83 -3.93 -0.99
C LYS A 51 -4.35 -3.48 0.39
N LYS A 52 -3.09 -3.76 0.72
CA LYS A 52 -2.45 -3.34 1.98
C LYS A 52 -2.53 -1.82 2.18
N HIS A 53 -2.19 -1.02 1.16
CA HIS A 53 -2.29 0.44 1.25
C HIS A 53 -3.74 0.95 1.32
N THR A 54 -4.69 0.24 0.72
CA THR A 54 -6.12 0.55 0.87
C THR A 54 -6.58 0.36 2.31
N GLU A 55 -6.11 -0.70 2.99
CA GLU A 55 -6.39 -0.96 4.40
C GLU A 55 -5.78 0.13 5.28
N HIS A 56 -4.52 0.51 5.05
CA HIS A 56 -3.89 1.61 5.78
C HIS A 56 -4.61 2.96 5.59
N ALA A 57 -5.10 3.25 4.38
CA ALA A 57 -5.86 4.47 4.11
C ALA A 57 -7.19 4.50 4.89
N LYS A 58 -7.87 3.34 5.01
CA LYS A 58 -9.09 3.20 5.81
C LYS A 58 -8.82 3.36 7.30
N ASP A 59 -7.75 2.74 7.81
CA ASP A 59 -7.34 2.88 9.20
C ASP A 59 -7.06 4.35 9.54
N ALA A 60 -6.33 5.06 8.68
CA ALA A 60 -6.05 6.49 8.85
C ALA A 60 -7.34 7.35 8.80
N GLU A 61 -8.31 6.98 7.95
CA GLU A 61 -9.60 7.65 7.88
C GLU A 61 -10.46 7.41 9.12
N ASP A 62 -10.49 6.19 9.63
CA ASP A 62 -11.19 5.86 10.87
C ASP A 62 -10.58 6.60 12.07
N GLU A 63 -9.25 6.60 12.18
CA GLU A 63 -8.55 7.38 13.21
C GLU A 63 -8.84 8.89 13.09
N ARG A 64 -8.84 9.44 11.87
CA ARG A 64 -9.21 10.84 11.61
C ARG A 64 -10.65 11.13 12.02
N PHE A 65 -11.58 10.26 11.66
CA PHE A 65 -12.99 10.42 11.99
C PHE A 65 -13.21 10.40 13.49
N ASP A 66 -12.54 9.50 14.21
CA ASP A 66 -12.66 9.41 15.66
C ASP A 66 -12.25 10.72 16.35
N LYS A 67 -11.24 11.41 15.83
CA LYS A 67 -10.74 12.69 16.35
C LYS A 67 -11.53 13.91 15.89
N THR A 68 -11.92 13.95 14.62
CA THR A 68 -12.45 15.17 13.98
C THR A 68 -13.95 15.12 13.72
N LYS A 69 -14.55 13.92 13.75
CA LYS A 69 -15.93 13.63 13.31
C LYS A 69 -16.20 13.98 11.83
N LEU A 70 -15.14 14.09 11.03
CA LEU A 70 -15.22 14.33 9.59
C LEU A 70 -14.79 13.06 8.84
N ARG A 71 -15.67 12.55 7.96
CA ARG A 71 -15.30 11.52 6.98
C ARG A 71 -14.68 12.16 5.75
N SER A 72 -13.77 11.46 5.10
CA SER A 72 -13.32 11.82 3.76
C SER A 72 -14.12 11.00 2.74
N ASP A 73 -14.03 11.36 1.46
CA ASP A 73 -14.45 10.45 0.39
C ASP A 73 -13.21 9.73 -0.11
N LEU A 74 -12.88 8.59 0.50
CA LEU A 74 -11.71 7.79 0.13
C LEU A 74 -11.81 7.31 -1.33
N GLY A 75 -13.02 7.05 -1.83
CA GLY A 75 -13.25 6.66 -3.22
C GLY A 75 -12.86 7.77 -4.20
N GLN A 76 -13.28 9.00 -3.91
CA GLN A 76 -12.89 10.17 -4.70
C GLN A 76 -11.39 10.43 -4.64
N ARG A 77 -10.76 10.31 -3.45
CA ARG A 77 -9.31 10.48 -3.30
C ARG A 77 -8.50 9.43 -4.08
N LEU A 78 -8.94 8.17 -4.08
CA LEU A 78 -8.33 7.12 -4.90
C LEU A 78 -8.46 7.41 -6.39
N LYS A 79 -9.61 7.93 -6.84
CA LYS A 79 -9.81 8.33 -8.24
C LYS A 79 -8.84 9.46 -8.63
N GLU A 80 -8.69 10.47 -7.79
CA GLU A 80 -7.76 11.57 -8.01
C GLU A 80 -6.30 11.10 -8.02
N ALA A 81 -5.93 10.23 -7.08
CA ALA A 81 -4.59 9.63 -7.03
C ALA A 81 -4.29 8.83 -8.30
N ARG A 82 -5.23 8.01 -8.80
CA ARG A 82 -5.06 7.28 -10.06
C ARG A 82 -4.79 8.21 -11.24
N VAL A 83 -5.58 9.29 -11.37
CA VAL A 83 -5.36 10.29 -12.43
C VAL A 83 -3.97 10.92 -12.30
N ALA A 84 -3.56 11.31 -11.09
CA ALA A 84 -2.27 11.94 -10.85
C ALA A 84 -1.08 11.01 -11.13
N MET A 85 -1.15 9.76 -10.67
CA MET A 85 -0.07 8.77 -10.83
C MET A 85 0.03 8.25 -12.27
N ILE A 86 -1.10 8.14 -12.99
CA ILE A 86 -1.09 7.80 -14.43
C ILE A 86 -0.40 8.89 -15.25
N ALA A 87 -0.56 10.16 -14.87
CA ALA A 87 0.07 11.29 -15.55
C ALA A 87 1.59 11.39 -15.30
N GLN A 88 2.14 10.66 -14.32
CA GLN A 88 3.58 10.59 -14.06
C GLN A 88 4.25 9.50 -14.91
N ASP A 89 5.55 9.64 -15.14
CA ASP A 89 6.35 8.63 -15.81
C ASP A 89 6.38 7.31 -15.01
N LYS A 90 6.48 6.17 -15.72
CA LYS A 90 6.56 4.85 -15.06
C LYS A 90 7.79 4.74 -14.15
N SER A 91 8.93 5.28 -14.56
CA SER A 91 10.14 5.30 -13.73
C SER A 91 9.96 6.06 -12.42
N ASP A 92 9.19 7.15 -12.44
CA ASP A 92 8.92 7.98 -11.27
C ASP A 92 7.98 7.26 -10.31
N ASN A 93 6.95 6.60 -10.83
CA ASN A 93 6.06 5.74 -10.05
C ASN A 93 6.82 4.58 -9.39
N ALA A 94 7.72 3.92 -10.12
CA ALA A 94 8.55 2.83 -9.58
C ALA A 94 9.51 3.34 -8.49
N THR A 95 10.15 4.50 -8.72
CA THR A 95 11.01 5.16 -7.73
C THR A 95 10.23 5.58 -6.50
N PHE A 96 9.00 6.07 -6.69
CA PHE A 96 8.09 6.42 -5.61
C PHE A 96 7.77 5.19 -4.74
N LEU A 97 7.35 4.07 -5.35
CA LEU A 97 7.06 2.83 -4.63
C LEU A 97 8.26 2.29 -3.86
N LYS A 98 9.45 2.32 -4.47
CA LYS A 98 10.69 1.91 -3.82
C LYS A 98 11.00 2.78 -2.60
N ASN A 99 10.91 4.10 -2.75
CA ASN A 99 11.28 5.03 -1.68
C ASN A 99 10.23 5.15 -0.57
N ARG A 100 8.93 5.00 -0.91
CA ARG A 100 7.82 5.23 0.03
C ARG A 100 7.25 3.97 0.62
N CYS A 101 7.16 2.92 -0.18
CA CYS A 101 6.49 1.68 0.21
C CYS A 101 7.53 0.53 0.36
N ASN A 102 8.82 0.78 0.11
CA ASN A 102 9.91 -0.24 0.08
C ASN A 102 9.59 -1.40 -0.86
N THR A 103 8.91 -1.09 -1.97
CA THR A 103 8.43 -2.07 -2.94
C THR A 103 9.24 -1.94 -4.21
N GLU A 104 9.93 -3.02 -4.57
CA GLU A 104 10.65 -3.14 -5.83
C GLU A 104 9.85 -3.98 -6.84
N MET A 105 10.06 -3.67 -8.11
CA MET A 105 9.30 -4.23 -9.23
C MET A 105 10.22 -5.16 -10.01
N SER A 106 9.70 -6.28 -10.48
CA SER A 106 10.42 -7.04 -11.51
C SER A 106 10.43 -6.26 -12.83
N GLN A 107 11.36 -6.60 -13.72
CA GLN A 107 11.43 -5.99 -15.05
C GLN A 107 10.14 -6.24 -15.85
N ASP A 108 9.53 -7.43 -15.70
CA ASP A 108 8.29 -7.79 -16.36
C ASP A 108 7.13 -6.91 -15.85
N GLN A 109 7.00 -6.74 -14.53
CA GLN A 109 5.99 -5.85 -13.93
C GLN A 109 6.15 -4.39 -14.39
N PHE A 110 7.39 -3.94 -14.56
CA PHE A 110 7.68 -2.59 -15.07
C PHE A 110 7.30 -2.41 -16.54
N ASN A 111 7.55 -3.43 -17.36
CA ASN A 111 7.29 -3.40 -18.81
C ASN A 111 5.80 -3.61 -19.16
N ASP A 112 5.09 -4.41 -18.37
CA ASP A 112 3.68 -4.76 -18.58
C ASP A 112 2.71 -3.72 -18.01
N ALA A 113 3.19 -2.81 -17.18
CA ALA A 113 2.40 -1.64 -16.77
C ALA A 113 2.06 -0.82 -18.01
N GLU A 114 0.80 -0.43 -18.21
CA GLU A 114 0.38 0.44 -19.33
C GLU A 114 0.61 1.94 -19.03
#